data_AF-A0A7S0W3B1-F1
#
_entry.id   AF-A0A7S0W3B1-F1
#
_cell.length_a   1.000
_cell.length_b   1.000
_cell.length_c   1.000
_cell.angle_alpha   90.00
_cell.angle_beta   90.00
_cell.angle_gamma   90.00
#
_symmetry.space_group_name_H-M   'P 1'
#
loop_
_entity.id
_entity.type
_entity.pdbx_description
1 polymer ?
#
loop_
_entity_poly.entity_id
_entity_poly.type
_entity_poly.pdbx_seq_one_letter_code
_entity_poly.pdbx_strand_id
1 'polypeptide(L)'
;VFVSRELVGLGYKVEVYGNPAEVDVGNDEYGVGWYPFWTYDDVGTRPGVFVAWWHHQDAVEMGRRAGQRYMWFHYRQYAQRYTERFAASIDGAFAMSRYHANQMPPHAQNKTIVSGNGLDPKMFRDGINSPERLIYASHPFYGLRTLLRAWPTIHKELPEATLEIYYGWTPGML
;
A
#
# COMPACT_ATOMS: atom_id res chain seq x y z
N VAL A 1 -4.46 7.29 1.92
CA VAL A 1 -5.74 8.01 2.09
C VAL A 1 -6.21 7.93 3.54
N PHE A 2 -6.63 6.78 4.07
CA PHE A 2 -7.20 6.67 5.43
C PHE A 2 -6.23 7.14 6.54
N VAL A 3 -5.03 6.55 6.61
CA VAL A 3 -4.05 6.92 7.65
C VAL A 3 -3.68 8.41 7.62
N SER A 4 -3.62 9.01 6.43
CA SER A 4 -3.29 10.43 6.26
C SER A 4 -4.34 11.32 6.92
N ARG A 5 -5.62 10.99 6.77
CA ARG A 5 -6.74 11.74 7.36
C ARG A 5 -6.81 11.55 8.87
N GLU A 6 -6.64 10.33 9.36
CA GLU A 6 -6.57 10.04 10.80
C GLU A 6 -5.42 10.81 11.46
N LEU A 7 -4.26 10.90 10.81
CA LEU A 7 -3.13 11.70 11.29
C LEU A 7 -3.45 13.20 11.35
N VAL A 8 -4.18 13.76 10.36
CA VAL A 8 -4.66 15.14 10.46
C VAL A 8 -5.63 15.31 11.64
N GLY A 9 -6.52 14.35 11.86
CA GLY A 9 -7.42 14.34 13.02
C GLY A 9 -6.70 14.32 14.38
N LEU A 10 -5.49 13.77 14.43
CA LEU A 10 -4.60 13.80 15.60
C LEU A 10 -3.79 15.10 15.72
N GLY A 11 -3.95 16.05 14.79
CA GLY A 11 -3.30 17.36 14.81
C GLY A 11 -1.98 17.43 14.02
N TYR A 12 -1.64 16.41 13.23
CA TYR A 12 -0.46 16.46 12.37
C TYR A 12 -0.76 17.23 11.08
N LYS A 13 0.22 18.04 10.63
CA LYS A 13 0.24 18.49 9.23
C LYS A 13 0.69 17.33 8.35
N VAL A 14 -0.15 16.91 7.40
CA VAL A 14 0.12 15.76 6.54
C VAL A 14 0.18 16.18 5.08
N GLU A 15 1.28 15.82 4.42
CA GLU A 15 1.47 15.98 2.98
C GLU A 15 1.83 14.61 2.38
N VAL A 16 1.20 14.28 1.25
CA VAL A 16 1.40 13.05 0.50
C VAL A 16 1.93 13.39 -0.89
N TYR A 17 3.13 12.89 -1.18
CA TYR A 17 3.82 13.09 -2.45
C TYR A 17 3.70 11.80 -3.27
N GLY A 18 2.97 11.85 -4.38
CA GLY A 18 2.60 10.67 -5.18
C GLY A 18 2.31 11.02 -6.64
N ASN A 19 1.28 10.40 -7.23
CA ASN A 19 0.82 10.75 -8.58
C ASN A 19 -0.69 11.03 -8.57
N PRO A 20 -1.13 12.09 -7.86
CA PRO A 20 -2.55 12.47 -7.83
C PRO A 20 -3.00 12.91 -9.23
N ALA A 21 -4.30 12.77 -9.53
CA ALA A 21 -4.87 13.41 -10.70
C ALA A 21 -4.78 14.94 -10.55
N GLU A 22 -4.74 15.69 -11.65
CA GLU A 22 -4.60 17.15 -11.60
C GLU A 22 -5.67 17.83 -10.74
N VAL A 23 -6.90 17.30 -10.76
CA VAL A 23 -8.04 17.77 -9.96
C VAL A 23 -7.88 17.51 -8.46
N ASP A 24 -7.02 16.56 -8.08
CA ASP A 24 -6.78 16.15 -6.69
C ASP A 24 -5.53 16.83 -6.10
N VAL A 25 -4.80 17.65 -6.88
CA VAL A 25 -3.62 18.38 -6.39
C VAL A 25 -4.05 19.50 -5.45
N GLY A 26 -3.46 19.55 -4.26
CA GLY A 26 -3.76 20.53 -3.22
C GLY A 26 -4.29 19.89 -1.94
N ASN A 27 -4.92 20.68 -1.08
CA ASN A 27 -5.49 20.17 0.17
C ASN A 27 -6.87 19.56 -0.08
N ASP A 28 -7.08 18.34 0.41
CA ASP A 28 -8.41 17.74 0.45
C ASP A 28 -9.30 18.36 1.56
N GLU A 29 -10.58 17.99 1.58
CA GLU A 29 -11.56 18.49 2.55
C GLU A 29 -11.21 18.16 4.02
N TYR A 30 -10.27 17.23 4.25
CA TYR A 30 -9.80 16.82 5.57
C TYR A 30 -8.47 17.50 5.95
N GLY A 31 -7.92 18.35 5.08
CA GLY A 31 -6.66 19.06 5.31
C GLY A 31 -5.39 18.27 4.97
N VAL A 32 -5.51 17.15 4.24
CA VAL A 32 -4.35 16.42 3.71
C VAL A 32 -3.89 17.08 2.42
N GLY A 33 -2.61 17.47 2.34
CA GLY A 33 -2.03 17.99 1.10
C GLY A 33 -1.61 16.86 0.16
N TRP A 34 -2.06 16.88 -1.08
CA TRP A 34 -1.72 15.91 -2.13
C TRP A 34 -0.93 16.59 -3.22
N TYR A 35 0.29 16.11 -3.47
CA TYR A 35 1.22 16.72 -4.41
C TYR A 35 1.86 15.67 -5.32
N PRO A 36 2.21 16.03 -6.56
CA PRO A 36 3.04 15.17 -7.38
C PRO A 36 4.41 14.94 -6.75
N PHE A 37 4.97 13.73 -6.87
CA PHE A 37 6.18 13.36 -6.13
C PHE A 37 7.41 14.20 -6.51
N TRP A 38 7.46 14.71 -7.75
CA TRP A 38 8.55 15.54 -8.25
C TRP A 38 8.55 16.96 -7.68
N THR A 39 7.50 17.37 -6.96
CA THR A 39 7.46 18.70 -6.31
C THR A 39 8.01 18.69 -4.89
N TYR A 40 8.42 17.52 -4.37
CA TYR A 40 9.03 17.44 -3.04
C TYR A 40 10.41 18.11 -3.04
N ASP A 41 10.59 19.16 -2.22
CA ASP A 41 11.86 19.85 -2.03
C ASP A 41 12.65 19.21 -0.88
N ASP A 42 13.59 18.32 -1.21
CA ASP A 42 14.44 17.64 -0.22
C ASP A 42 15.55 18.54 0.38
N VAL A 43 15.68 19.77 -0.11
CA VAL A 43 16.64 20.76 0.37
C VAL A 43 15.98 21.69 1.38
N GLY A 44 14.85 22.32 1.03
CA GLY A 44 14.15 23.27 1.89
C GLY A 44 13.23 22.61 2.92
N THR A 45 12.73 21.41 2.65
CA THR A 45 11.73 20.76 3.51
C THR A 45 12.41 19.98 4.65
N ARG A 46 11.86 20.10 5.86
CA ARG A 46 12.35 19.42 7.06
C ARG A 46 11.19 18.85 7.90
N PRO A 47 10.57 17.74 7.47
CA PRO A 47 9.41 17.21 8.18
C PRO A 47 9.82 16.60 9.53
N GLY A 48 8.92 16.60 10.51
CA GLY A 48 9.16 15.89 11.76
C GLY A 48 9.28 14.38 11.55
N VAL A 49 8.45 13.83 10.66
CA VAL A 49 8.43 12.41 10.29
C VAL A 49 8.34 12.30 8.77
N PHE A 50 9.17 11.46 8.17
CA PHE A 50 9.12 11.11 6.76
C PHE A 50 8.85 9.61 6.62
N VAL A 51 7.90 9.24 5.75
CA VAL A 51 7.55 7.84 5.48
C VAL A 51 7.70 7.55 4.00
N ALA A 52 8.69 6.72 3.63
CA ALA A 52 8.81 6.18 2.29
C ALA A 52 7.84 5.01 2.13
N TRP A 53 6.79 5.21 1.34
CA TRP A 53 5.79 4.18 1.09
C TRP A 53 6.17 3.29 -0.10
N TRP A 54 5.76 2.03 -0.02
CA TRP A 54 5.90 1.00 -1.06
C TRP A 54 7.28 0.34 -1.13
N HIS A 55 7.88 0.18 -2.32
CA HIS A 55 9.17 -0.52 -2.50
C HIS A 55 10.35 0.41 -2.80
N HIS A 56 10.16 1.72 -2.66
CA HIS A 56 11.19 2.73 -2.94
C HIS A 56 12.10 2.93 -1.74
N GLN A 57 12.94 1.95 -1.46
CA GLN A 57 13.97 2.07 -0.42
C GLN A 57 14.83 3.33 -0.60
N ASP A 58 15.14 3.67 -1.85
CA ASP A 58 15.96 4.84 -2.19
C ASP A 58 15.25 6.17 -1.85
N ALA A 59 13.92 6.21 -1.82
CA ALA A 59 13.16 7.40 -1.47
C ALA A 59 13.31 7.80 0.00
N VAL A 60 13.79 6.89 0.87
CA VAL A 60 14.14 7.22 2.26
C VAL A 60 15.18 8.33 2.34
N GLU A 61 16.10 8.40 1.37
CA GLU A 61 17.16 9.42 1.35
C GLU A 61 16.60 10.83 1.08
N MET A 62 15.47 10.95 0.37
CA MET A 62 14.76 12.23 0.22
C MET A 62 14.31 12.78 1.57
N GLY A 63 14.09 11.90 2.55
CA GLY A 63 13.76 12.24 3.93
C GLY A 63 14.97 12.53 4.82
N ARG A 64 16.22 12.59 4.33
CA ARG A 64 17.45 12.70 5.15
C ARG A 64 17.48 13.83 6.18
N ARG A 65 16.71 14.89 5.96
CA ARG A 65 16.61 16.04 6.88
C ARG A 65 15.52 15.88 7.94
N ALA A 66 14.67 14.87 7.82
CA ALA A 66 13.55 14.62 8.71
C ALA A 66 14.01 14.27 10.13
N GLY A 67 13.18 14.58 11.12
CA GLY A 67 13.43 14.19 12.52
C GLY A 67 13.43 12.66 12.70
N GLN A 68 12.51 11.97 12.03
CA GLN A 68 12.44 10.51 11.97
C GLN A 68 12.12 10.04 10.55
N ARG A 69 12.68 8.91 10.15
CA ARG A 69 12.52 8.29 8.83
C ARG A 69 12.04 6.86 8.95
N TYR A 70 10.94 6.57 8.29
CA TYR A 70 10.35 5.24 8.25
C TYR A 70 10.25 4.74 6.81
N MET A 71 10.42 3.43 6.65
CA MET A 71 10.04 2.73 5.45
C MET A 71 8.73 1.99 5.69
N TRP A 72 7.78 2.03 4.76
CA TRP A 72 6.56 1.27 4.85
C TRP A 72 6.38 0.40 3.61
N PHE A 73 6.68 -0.89 3.75
CA PHE A 73 6.80 -1.81 2.62
C PHE A 73 5.65 -2.82 2.52
N HIS A 74 5.19 -3.05 1.27
CA HIS A 74 4.01 -3.88 0.97
C HIS A 74 4.31 -5.11 0.12
N TYR A 75 5.57 -5.29 -0.28
CA TYR A 75 6.00 -6.38 -1.15
C TYR A 75 7.04 -7.24 -0.46
N ARG A 76 7.35 -8.37 -1.10
CA ARG A 76 8.47 -9.21 -0.72
C ARG A 76 9.75 -8.39 -0.62
N GLN A 77 10.47 -8.60 0.47
CA GLN A 77 11.76 -7.97 0.72
C GLN A 77 12.92 -8.90 0.38
N TYR A 78 14.00 -8.29 -0.09
CA TYR A 78 15.26 -8.94 -0.38
C TYR A 78 16.28 -8.46 0.64
N ALA A 79 16.66 -9.36 1.55
CA ALA A 79 17.53 -9.03 2.69
C ALA A 79 18.83 -8.32 2.26
N GLN A 80 19.36 -8.63 1.06
CA GLN A 80 20.58 -8.01 0.53
C GLN A 80 20.46 -6.48 0.35
N ARG A 81 19.25 -5.94 0.17
CA ARG A 81 19.06 -4.49 0.03
C ARG A 81 19.15 -3.76 1.36
N TYR A 82 18.89 -4.45 2.46
CA TYR A 82 18.90 -3.89 3.80
C TYR A 82 20.29 -4.04 4.41
N THR A 83 21.27 -3.30 3.89
CA THR A 83 22.60 -3.25 4.51
C THR A 83 22.54 -2.67 5.92
N GLU A 84 23.53 -2.95 6.77
CA GLU A 84 23.61 -2.31 8.10
C GLU A 84 23.62 -0.79 7.99
N ARG A 85 24.33 -0.24 6.99
CA ARG A 85 24.35 1.19 6.70
C ARG A 85 22.95 1.74 6.43
N PHE A 86 22.15 1.04 5.63
CA PHE A 86 20.77 1.46 5.37
C PHE A 86 19.89 1.31 6.62
N ALA A 87 20.00 0.20 7.35
CA ALA A 87 19.25 0.00 8.58
C ALA A 87 19.59 1.07 9.63
N ALA A 88 20.82 1.58 9.66
CA ALA A 88 21.24 2.69 10.50
C ALA A 88 20.65 4.04 10.05
N SER A 89 20.30 4.20 8.76
CA SER A 89 19.73 5.43 8.23
C SER A 89 18.20 5.55 8.40
N ILE A 90 17.53 4.56 8.96
CA ILE A 90 16.08 4.62 9.26
C ILE A 90 15.83 4.45 10.75
N ASP A 91 14.72 5.01 11.23
CA ASP A 91 14.27 4.88 12.62
C ASP A 91 13.35 3.67 12.78
N GLY A 92 12.63 3.30 11.73
CA GLY A 92 11.78 2.12 11.74
C GLY A 92 11.35 1.64 10.35
N ALA A 93 10.80 0.43 10.28
CA ALA A 93 10.21 -0.13 9.09
C ALA A 93 8.86 -0.77 9.40
N PHE A 94 7.79 -0.35 8.74
CA PHE A 94 6.46 -0.93 8.86
C PHE A 94 6.29 -2.10 7.89
N ALA A 95 5.99 -3.27 8.44
CA ALA A 95 5.72 -4.51 7.72
C ALA A 95 4.22 -4.85 7.74
N MET A 96 3.70 -5.33 6.60
CA MET A 96 2.27 -5.65 6.46
C MET A 96 1.81 -6.92 7.17
N SER A 97 2.74 -7.74 7.66
CA SER A 97 2.45 -8.97 8.36
C SER A 97 3.73 -9.50 9.00
N ARG A 98 3.60 -10.53 9.84
CA ARG A 98 4.76 -11.31 10.32
C ARG A 98 5.55 -11.95 9.19
N TYR A 99 4.90 -12.40 8.11
CA TYR A 99 5.59 -12.94 6.94
C TYR A 99 6.55 -11.93 6.32
N HIS A 100 6.08 -10.70 6.12
CA HIS A 100 6.88 -9.58 5.62
C HIS A 100 8.01 -9.19 6.59
N ALA A 101 7.73 -9.11 7.89
CA ALA A 101 8.75 -8.80 8.90
C ALA A 101 9.87 -9.85 8.95
N ASN A 102 9.54 -11.14 8.81
CA ASN A 102 10.50 -12.23 8.82
C ASN A 102 11.47 -12.22 7.62
N GLN A 103 11.19 -11.42 6.59
CA GLN A 103 12.10 -11.25 5.43
C GLN A 103 13.19 -10.21 5.69
N MET A 104 13.07 -9.42 6.75
CA MET A 104 14.09 -8.44 7.14
C MET A 104 15.31 -9.14 7.76
N PRO A 105 16.53 -8.67 7.47
CA PRO A 105 17.72 -9.27 8.06
C PRO A 105 17.79 -9.01 9.58
N PRO A 106 18.54 -9.83 10.34
CA PRO A 106 18.60 -9.74 11.80
C PRO A 106 18.87 -8.33 12.35
N HIS A 107 19.78 -7.57 11.73
CA HIS A 107 20.14 -6.23 12.17
C HIS A 107 19.08 -5.15 11.91
N ALA A 108 18.01 -5.46 11.17
CA ALA A 108 16.87 -4.58 10.96
C ALA A 108 15.61 -5.04 11.72
N GLN A 109 15.62 -6.22 12.35
CA GLN A 109 14.45 -6.78 13.01
C GLN A 109 13.99 -5.93 14.20
N ASN A 110 14.92 -5.39 14.98
CA ASN A 110 14.61 -4.52 16.13
C ASN A 110 13.91 -3.21 15.73
N LYS A 111 14.03 -2.78 14.47
CA LYS A 111 13.37 -1.61 13.90
C LYS A 111 12.09 -1.96 13.12
N THR A 112 11.78 -3.25 12.98
CA THR A 112 10.65 -3.71 12.16
C THR A 112 9.38 -3.82 12.99
N ILE A 113 8.35 -3.10 12.58
CA ILE A 113 7.06 -2.97 13.26
C ILE A 113 5.98 -3.59 12.37
N VAL A 114 5.22 -4.56 12.90
CA VAL A 114 4.08 -5.15 12.18
C VAL A 114 2.85 -4.27 12.40
N SER A 115 2.31 -3.67 11.34
CA SER A 115 1.11 -2.80 11.41
C SER A 115 -0.12 -3.38 10.70
N GLY A 116 0.05 -4.01 9.54
CA GLY A 116 -1.05 -4.45 8.67
C GLY A 116 -1.73 -3.31 7.90
N ASN A 117 -2.65 -3.66 7.00
CA ASN A 117 -3.52 -2.69 6.35
C ASN A 117 -4.80 -2.51 7.16
N GLY A 118 -5.23 -1.27 7.34
CA GLY A 118 -6.53 -0.94 7.91
C GLY A 118 -7.64 -0.98 6.86
N LEU A 119 -8.83 -1.38 7.27
CA LEU A 119 -10.06 -1.27 6.49
C LEU A 119 -11.03 -0.41 7.30
N ASP A 120 -11.64 0.60 6.67
CA ASP A 120 -12.71 1.37 7.29
C ASP A 120 -14.02 0.58 7.20
N PRO A 121 -14.62 0.16 8.33
CA PRO A 121 -15.89 -0.57 8.35
C PRO A 121 -17.01 0.16 7.60
N LYS A 122 -16.98 1.49 7.51
CA LYS A 122 -17.99 2.30 6.83
C LYS A 122 -17.98 2.13 5.31
N MET A 123 -16.90 1.61 4.74
CA MET A 123 -16.86 1.27 3.31
C MET A 123 -17.67 0.02 2.98
N PHE A 124 -17.92 -0.84 3.97
CA PHE A 124 -18.67 -2.06 3.78
C PHE A 124 -20.15 -1.78 3.91
N ARG A 125 -20.93 -2.40 3.02
CA ARG A 125 -22.39 -2.36 3.04
C ARG A 125 -22.86 -3.80 3.08
N ASP A 126 -23.80 -4.08 3.97
CA ASP A 126 -24.48 -5.37 3.95
C ASP A 126 -25.23 -5.49 2.62
N GLY A 127 -25.05 -6.64 1.99
CA GLY A 127 -25.63 -6.95 0.68
C GLY A 127 -26.04 -8.41 0.61
N ILE A 128 -26.65 -8.77 -0.51
CA ILE A 128 -27.02 -10.16 -0.77
C ILE A 128 -25.74 -10.99 -0.88
N ASN A 129 -25.53 -11.87 0.10
CA ASN A 129 -24.46 -12.84 0.08
C ASN A 129 -25.00 -14.14 -0.54
N SER A 130 -24.84 -14.30 -1.86
CA SER A 130 -25.24 -15.51 -2.56
C SER A 130 -24.07 -16.51 -2.61
N PRO A 131 -24.27 -17.77 -2.17
CA PRO A 131 -23.23 -18.80 -2.24
C PRO A 131 -22.87 -19.18 -3.69
N GLU A 132 -23.71 -18.83 -4.66
CA GLU A 132 -23.53 -19.11 -6.09
C GLU A 132 -22.76 -17.99 -6.82
N ARG A 133 -22.42 -16.90 -6.13
CA ARG A 133 -21.70 -15.77 -6.73
C ARG A 133 -20.22 -15.81 -6.35
N LEU A 134 -19.36 -16.07 -7.33
CA LEU A 134 -17.91 -16.02 -7.18
C LEU A 134 -17.37 -14.71 -7.75
N ILE A 135 -16.50 -14.05 -6.99
CA ILE A 135 -15.92 -12.75 -7.35
C ILE A 135 -14.41 -12.91 -7.54
N TYR A 136 -13.90 -12.39 -8.65
CA TYR A 136 -12.47 -12.17 -8.87
C TYR A 136 -12.18 -10.68 -9.01
N ALA A 137 -11.58 -10.09 -7.97
CA ALA A 137 -11.31 -8.65 -7.87
C ALA A 137 -9.81 -8.31 -7.86
N SER A 138 -8.97 -9.19 -8.38
CA SER A 138 -7.50 -9.06 -8.38
C SER A 138 -6.93 -8.87 -9.79
N HIS A 139 -5.68 -8.42 -9.90
CA HIS A 139 -5.00 -8.37 -11.21
C HIS A 139 -4.91 -9.76 -11.86
N PRO A 140 -5.20 -9.93 -13.17
CA PRO A 140 -5.24 -11.23 -13.87
C PRO A 140 -4.02 -12.12 -13.67
N PHE A 141 -2.82 -11.53 -13.62
CA PHE A 141 -1.56 -12.24 -13.31
C PHE A 141 -1.58 -12.99 -11.96
N TYR A 142 -2.44 -12.61 -11.01
CA TYR A 142 -2.57 -13.28 -9.72
C TYR A 142 -3.54 -14.48 -9.76
N GLY A 143 -3.70 -15.13 -10.91
CA GLY A 143 -4.34 -16.44 -11.00
C GLY A 143 -5.69 -16.50 -11.73
N LEU A 144 -6.11 -15.43 -12.42
CA LEU A 144 -7.36 -15.46 -13.19
C LEU A 144 -7.35 -16.57 -14.24
N ARG A 145 -6.22 -16.76 -14.93
CA ARG A 145 -6.07 -17.86 -15.91
C ARG A 145 -6.29 -19.23 -15.28
N THR A 146 -5.78 -19.44 -14.07
CA THR A 146 -5.95 -20.70 -13.33
C THR A 146 -7.43 -20.91 -12.98
N LEU A 147 -8.09 -19.86 -12.49
CA LEU A 147 -9.52 -19.89 -12.17
C LEU A 147 -10.37 -20.19 -13.41
N LEU A 148 -10.14 -19.50 -14.53
CA LEU A 148 -10.87 -19.70 -15.79
C LEU A 148 -10.68 -21.11 -16.36
N ARG A 149 -9.51 -21.72 -16.16
CA ARG A 149 -9.26 -23.12 -16.55
C ARG A 149 -10.02 -24.13 -15.68
N ALA A 150 -10.19 -23.82 -14.39
CA ALA A 150 -10.96 -24.65 -13.47
C ALA A 150 -12.48 -24.43 -13.60
N TRP A 151 -12.89 -23.27 -14.14
CA TRP A 151 -14.29 -22.86 -14.19
C TRP A 151 -15.24 -23.87 -14.86
N PRO A 152 -14.91 -24.52 -16.00
CA PRO A 152 -15.80 -25.52 -16.58
C PRO A 152 -16.12 -26.70 -15.64
N THR A 153 -15.14 -27.12 -14.83
CA THR A 153 -15.33 -28.17 -13.83
C THR A 153 -16.20 -27.66 -12.68
N ILE A 154 -15.97 -26.44 -12.20
CA ILE A 154 -16.77 -25.81 -11.14
C ILE A 154 -18.23 -25.67 -11.60
N HIS A 155 -18.45 -25.12 -12.79
CA HIS A 155 -19.78 -24.90 -13.35
C HIS A 155 -20.52 -26.20 -13.67
N LYS A 156 -19.80 -27.30 -13.94
CA LYS A 156 -20.44 -28.62 -14.10
C LYS A 156 -21.09 -29.09 -12.79
N GLU A 157 -20.41 -28.87 -11.66
CA GLU A 157 -20.90 -29.27 -10.33
C GLU A 157 -21.86 -28.23 -9.73
N LEU A 158 -21.72 -26.96 -10.12
CA LEU A 158 -22.56 -25.83 -9.68
C LEU A 158 -23.08 -25.06 -10.91
N PRO A 159 -24.12 -25.56 -11.60
CA PRO A 159 -24.60 -24.97 -12.87
C PRO A 159 -25.14 -23.55 -12.75
N GLU A 160 -25.66 -23.18 -11.58
CA GLU A 160 -26.20 -21.84 -11.33
C GLU A 160 -25.11 -20.86 -10.84
N ALA A 161 -23.88 -21.34 -10.61
CA ALA A 161 -22.81 -20.48 -10.13
C ALA A 161 -22.34 -19.50 -11.21
N THR A 162 -22.09 -18.27 -10.79
CA THR A 162 -21.58 -17.19 -11.65
C THR A 162 -20.17 -16.79 -11.24
N LEU A 163 -19.34 -16.44 -12.22
CA LEU A 163 -18.02 -15.83 -11.98
C LEU A 163 -18.04 -14.39 -12.49
N GLU A 164 -17.93 -13.45 -11.56
CA GLU A 164 -17.88 -12.02 -11.83
C GLU A 164 -16.45 -11.51 -11.68
N ILE A 165 -15.92 -10.88 -12.74
CA ILE A 165 -14.55 -10.37 -12.78
C ILE A 165 -14.62 -8.84 -12.70
N TYR A 166 -14.01 -8.25 -11.67
CA TYR A 166 -14.09 -6.81 -11.40
C TYR A 166 -12.77 -6.05 -11.67
N TYR A 167 -11.77 -6.73 -12.22
CA TYR A 167 -10.46 -6.15 -12.50
C TYR A 167 -10.08 -6.29 -13.97
N GLY A 168 -9.42 -5.28 -14.54
CA GLY A 168 -8.83 -5.35 -15.88
C GLY A 168 -9.69 -4.77 -17.00
N TRP A 169 -10.80 -4.12 -16.66
CA TRP A 169 -11.70 -3.49 -17.64
C TRP A 169 -11.37 -2.03 -17.94
N THR A 170 -10.20 -1.55 -17.52
CA THR A 170 -9.70 -0.20 -17.83
C THR A 170 -8.88 -0.21 -19.12
N PRO A 171 -8.86 0.90 -19.89
CA PRO A 171 -8.16 0.96 -21.19
C PRO A 171 -6.66 0.62 -21.18
N GLY A 172 -5.99 0.71 -20.03
CA GLY A 172 -4.58 0.32 -19.89
C GLY A 172 -4.35 -1.17 -19.63
N MET A 173 -5.42 -1.98 -19.57
CA MET A 173 -5.39 -3.41 -19.25
C MET A 173 -6.14 -4.29 -20.28
N LEU A 174 -6.79 -3.67 -21.28
CA LEU A 174 -7.40 -4.30 -22.46
C LEU A 174 -6.45 -4.24 -23.66
#